data_AF-A0A1S7NUM3-F1
#
_entry.id   AF-A0A1S7NUM3-F1
#
_cell.length_a   1.000
_cell.length_b   1.000
_cell.length_c   1.000
_cell.angle_alpha   90.00
_cell.angle_beta   90.00
_cell.angle_gamma   90.00
#
_symmetry.space_group_name_H-M   'P 1'
#
loop_
_entity.id
_entity.type
_entity.pdbx_description
1 polymer ?
#
loop_
_entity_poly.entity_id
_entity_poly.type
_entity_poly.pdbx_seq_one_letter_code
_entity_poly.pdbx_strand_id
1 'polypeptide(L)'
;MLIKQTDYHRIYRVINSLLISQNADPASASMYFSTFGAFILQQHYKVKAMPKGGLAAYNLGGTVLLFADHREDGYVTGAGENFHCWVEADGWAIDFMAPAFSEGADGLSVPAKMFQRPLVAMAASINDLGQSGDFFYRSEPEATAKRFADWHKQAMIGDMASVAANWFRKSPKQMAASLSVTDRDGKARTVPLSGQMLTGAW
;
A
#
# COMPACT_ATOMS: atom_id res chain seq x y z
N MET A 1 1.01 -11.39 13.96
CA MET A 1 0.72 -10.18 13.13
C MET A 1 1.35 -9.00 13.84
N LEU A 2 1.96 -8.07 13.11
CA LEU A 2 2.53 -6.83 13.65
C LEU A 2 1.43 -5.86 14.11
N ILE A 3 0.37 -5.73 13.31
CA ILE A 3 -0.78 -4.87 13.60
C ILE A 3 -2.09 -5.65 13.51
N LYS A 4 -3.09 -5.24 14.31
CA LYS A 4 -4.44 -5.84 14.28
C LYS A 4 -5.11 -5.56 12.93
N GLN A 5 -5.94 -6.47 12.45
CA GLN A 5 -6.71 -6.29 11.20
C GLN A 5 -7.55 -4.99 11.21
N THR A 6 -8.12 -4.64 12.36
CA THR A 6 -8.87 -3.38 12.52
C THR A 6 -8.00 -2.15 12.34
N ASP A 7 -6.74 -2.20 12.79
CA ASP A 7 -5.82 -1.08 12.67
C ASP A 7 -5.22 -1.00 11.27
N TYR A 8 -4.92 -2.15 10.65
CA TYR A 8 -4.59 -2.22 9.23
C TYR A 8 -5.68 -1.58 8.37
N HIS A 9 -6.95 -1.93 8.62
CA HIS A 9 -8.08 -1.36 7.90
C HIS A 9 -8.16 0.16 8.06
N ARG A 10 -7.97 0.65 9.30
CA ARG A 10 -7.93 2.10 9.58
C ARG A 10 -6.81 2.79 8.81
N ILE A 11 -5.62 2.18 8.70
CA ILE A 11 -4.50 2.72 7.92
C ILE A 11 -4.85 2.78 6.44
N TYR A 12 -5.34 1.67 5.86
CA TYR A 12 -5.82 1.65 4.48
C TYR A 12 -6.83 2.76 4.21
N ARG A 13 -7.88 2.86 5.03
CA ARG A 13 -8.94 3.86 4.85
C ARG A 13 -8.41 5.29 4.92
N VAL A 14 -7.54 5.60 5.88
CA VAL A 14 -6.94 6.94 6.00
C VAL A 14 -6.14 7.29 4.74
N ILE A 15 -5.27 6.39 4.28
CA ILE A 15 -4.45 6.65 3.11
C ILE A 15 -5.33 6.75 1.85
N ASN A 16 -6.24 5.80 1.66
CA ASN A 16 -7.18 5.78 0.53
C ASN A 16 -8.00 7.08 0.43
N SER A 17 -8.50 7.58 1.57
CA SER A 17 -9.27 8.83 1.63
C SER A 17 -8.46 10.03 1.12
N LEU A 18 -7.20 10.10 1.54
CA LEU A 18 -6.29 11.16 1.11
C LEU A 18 -5.91 11.04 -0.37
N LEU A 19 -5.78 9.82 -0.90
CA LEU A 19 -5.46 9.58 -2.31
C LEU A 19 -6.61 9.83 -3.27
N ILE A 20 -7.83 9.39 -2.95
CA ILE A 20 -9.02 9.67 -3.76
C ILE A 20 -9.21 11.18 -3.91
N SER A 21 -8.92 11.95 -2.86
CA SER A 21 -8.98 13.42 -2.94
C SER A 21 -7.98 14.04 -3.93
N GLN A 22 -7.00 13.27 -4.42
CA GLN A 22 -5.97 13.72 -5.35
C GLN A 22 -6.01 13.06 -6.73
N ASN A 23 -6.92 12.11 -6.97
CA ASN A 23 -7.04 11.41 -8.25
C ASN A 23 -5.72 10.75 -8.72
N ALA A 24 -5.01 10.09 -7.79
CA ALA A 24 -3.73 9.41 -8.07
C ALA A 24 -3.90 8.11 -8.87
N ASP A 25 -2.96 7.82 -9.78
CA ASP A 25 -2.90 6.56 -10.54
C ASP A 25 -2.42 5.37 -9.67
N PRO A 26 -2.57 4.10 -10.12
CA PRO A 26 -2.26 2.92 -9.31
C PRO A 26 -0.79 2.78 -8.86
N ALA A 27 0.18 3.10 -9.73
CA ALA A 27 1.60 3.02 -9.36
C ALA A 27 1.94 4.07 -8.31
N SER A 28 1.47 5.31 -8.53
CA SER A 28 1.54 6.37 -7.53
C SER A 28 0.84 5.95 -6.23
N ALA A 29 -0.32 5.29 -6.30
CA ALA A 29 -1.06 4.83 -5.14
C ALA A 29 -0.24 3.84 -4.29
N SER A 30 0.40 2.83 -4.89
CA SER A 30 1.24 1.86 -4.14
C SER A 30 2.38 2.55 -3.38
N MET A 31 2.99 3.57 -3.99
CA MET A 31 4.06 4.37 -3.37
C MET A 31 3.54 5.12 -2.14
N TYR A 32 2.35 5.74 -2.23
CA TYR A 32 1.74 6.42 -1.10
C TYR A 32 1.30 5.46 0.01
N PHE A 33 0.64 4.35 -0.33
CA PHE A 33 0.25 3.32 0.64
C PHE A 33 1.45 2.79 1.42
N SER A 34 2.56 2.55 0.73
CA SER A 34 3.77 2.01 1.36
C SER A 34 4.50 3.04 2.21
N THR A 35 4.71 4.25 1.70
CA THR A 35 5.42 5.30 2.45
C THR A 35 4.60 5.79 3.64
N PHE A 36 3.31 6.06 3.47
CA PHE A 36 2.46 6.56 4.56
C PHE A 36 2.19 5.44 5.58
N GLY A 37 1.99 4.21 5.11
CA GLY A 37 1.88 3.04 5.97
C GLY A 37 3.12 2.85 6.82
N ALA A 38 4.31 2.88 6.22
CA ALA A 38 5.57 2.80 6.95
C ALA A 38 5.74 3.95 7.95
N PHE A 39 5.41 5.18 7.57
CA PHE A 39 5.47 6.32 8.47
C PHE A 39 4.52 6.18 9.66
N ILE A 40 3.28 5.75 9.45
CA ILE A 40 2.32 5.47 10.54
C ILE A 40 2.85 4.37 11.47
N LEU A 41 3.42 3.29 10.92
CA LEU A 41 4.01 2.22 11.71
C LEU A 41 5.17 2.74 12.59
N GLN A 42 6.07 3.53 12.02
CA GLN A 42 7.15 4.16 12.78
C GLN A 42 6.62 5.06 13.90
N GLN A 43 5.62 5.90 13.61
CA GLN A 43 5.09 6.86 14.58
C GLN A 43 4.26 6.20 15.70
N HIS A 44 3.40 5.25 15.37
CA HIS A 44 2.42 4.69 16.31
C HIS A 44 2.81 3.34 16.89
N TYR A 45 3.60 2.55 16.16
CA TYR A 45 4.02 1.21 16.59
C TYR A 45 5.49 1.15 16.97
N LYS A 46 6.28 2.20 16.71
CA LYS A 46 7.69 2.32 17.11
C LYS A 46 8.56 1.20 16.54
N VAL A 47 8.21 0.74 15.34
CA VAL A 47 8.90 -0.33 14.60
C VAL A 47 9.64 0.25 13.41
N LYS A 48 10.75 -0.38 13.03
CA LYS A 48 11.46 -0.03 11.80
C LYS A 48 10.66 -0.56 10.61
N ALA A 49 9.88 0.30 9.97
CA ALA A 49 9.13 -0.01 8.77
C ALA A 49 9.75 0.68 7.56
N MET A 50 10.03 -0.06 6.49
CA MET A 50 10.68 0.43 5.28
C MET A 50 9.80 0.19 4.06
N PRO A 51 9.45 1.23 3.29
CA PRO A 51 8.84 1.01 1.99
C PRO A 51 9.90 0.43 1.05
N LYS A 52 9.50 -0.59 0.27
CA LYS A 52 10.28 -1.15 -0.82
C LYS A 52 9.43 -1.19 -2.07
N GLY A 53 10.07 -1.29 -3.24
CA GLY A 53 9.36 -1.46 -4.48
C GLY A 53 10.15 -2.28 -5.49
N GLY A 54 9.43 -2.75 -6.50
CA GLY A 54 9.96 -3.62 -7.54
C GLY A 54 8.86 -4.50 -8.13
N LEU A 55 9.21 -5.75 -8.41
CA LEU A 55 8.25 -6.75 -8.86
C LEU A 55 7.53 -7.34 -7.65
N ALA A 56 6.20 -7.41 -7.72
CA ALA A 56 5.37 -8.05 -6.72
C ALA A 56 4.37 -9.00 -7.38
N ALA A 57 4.13 -10.14 -6.76
CA ALA A 57 3.13 -11.10 -7.21
C ALA A 57 2.39 -11.69 -6.01
N TYR A 58 1.10 -11.97 -6.20
CA TYR A 58 0.22 -12.49 -5.16
C TYR A 58 -0.72 -13.54 -5.74
N ASN A 59 -0.97 -14.64 -5.01
CA ASN A 59 -2.12 -15.49 -5.25
C ASN A 59 -3.26 -15.06 -4.31
N LEU A 60 -4.34 -14.55 -4.90
CA LEU A 60 -5.48 -13.98 -4.18
C LEU A 60 -6.72 -14.83 -4.46
N GLY A 61 -6.87 -15.91 -3.68
CA GLY A 61 -8.02 -16.81 -3.80
C GLY A 61 -8.00 -17.67 -5.08
N GLY A 62 -6.81 -18.01 -5.59
CA GLY A 62 -6.63 -18.78 -6.83
C GLY A 62 -6.30 -17.91 -8.04
N THR A 63 -6.51 -16.59 -7.95
CA THR A 63 -6.14 -15.63 -8.99
C THR A 63 -4.75 -15.07 -8.73
N VAL A 64 -3.83 -15.20 -9.68
CA VAL A 64 -2.50 -14.57 -9.57
C VAL A 64 -2.57 -13.12 -10.06
N LEU A 65 -2.31 -12.18 -9.17
CA LEU A 65 -2.10 -10.77 -9.48
C LEU A 65 -0.60 -10.52 -9.58
N LEU A 66 -0.14 -10.01 -10.73
CA LEU A 66 1.27 -9.81 -11.02
C LEU A 66 1.53 -8.35 -11.43
N PHE A 67 2.36 -7.67 -10.63
CA PHE A 67 2.89 -6.34 -10.92
C PHE A 67 4.25 -6.48 -11.61
N ALA A 68 4.22 -6.69 -12.92
CA ALA A 68 5.38 -6.86 -13.77
C ALA A 68 5.08 -6.45 -15.22
N ASP A 69 6.11 -6.07 -15.97
CA ASP A 69 6.02 -5.98 -17.42
C ASP A 69 6.33 -7.35 -18.04
N HIS A 70 5.56 -7.73 -19.07
CA HIS A 70 5.84 -8.92 -19.87
C HIS A 70 6.83 -8.59 -20.99
N ARG A 71 7.86 -9.42 -21.13
CA ARG A 71 8.87 -9.40 -22.22
C ARG A 71 8.96 -10.79 -22.85
N GLU A 72 9.63 -10.88 -23.99
CA GLU A 72 9.76 -12.15 -24.74
C GLU A 72 10.38 -13.30 -23.91
N ASP A 73 11.23 -12.97 -22.93
CA ASP A 73 11.94 -13.91 -22.05
C ASP A 73 11.29 -14.09 -20.66
N GLY A 74 10.10 -13.52 -20.44
CA GLY A 74 9.32 -13.68 -19.20
C GLY A 74 8.88 -12.36 -18.59
N TYR A 75 8.85 -12.30 -17.25
CA TYR A 75 8.34 -11.14 -16.51
C TYR A 75 9.47 -10.37 -15.82
N VAL A 76 9.47 -9.05 -16.02
CA VAL A 76 10.43 -8.14 -15.42
C VAL A 76 9.74 -7.07 -14.58
N THR A 77 10.51 -6.37 -13.77
CA THR A 77 10.00 -5.26 -12.97
C THR A 77 9.39 -4.19 -13.88
N GLY A 78 8.18 -3.72 -13.53
CA GLY A 78 7.48 -2.70 -14.29
C GLY A 78 8.28 -1.41 -14.43
N ALA A 79 8.50 -0.97 -15.67
CA ALA A 79 9.13 0.31 -15.98
C ALA A 79 8.15 1.49 -15.87
N GLY A 80 6.84 1.23 -15.86
CA GLY A 80 5.76 2.22 -15.80
C GLY A 80 4.75 1.95 -14.68
N GLU A 81 3.50 1.68 -15.02
CA GLU A 81 2.39 1.50 -14.07
C GLU A 81 2.42 0.14 -13.34
N ASN A 82 3.14 -0.85 -13.88
CA ASN A 82 3.28 -2.18 -13.29
C ASN A 82 4.35 -2.26 -12.18
N PHE A 83 4.86 -1.11 -11.72
CA PHE A 83 5.76 -1.06 -10.57
C PHE A 83 4.94 -1.02 -9.28
N HIS A 84 5.32 -1.84 -8.31
CA HIS A 84 4.57 -1.94 -7.06
C HIS A 84 5.45 -1.74 -5.85
N CYS A 85 4.90 -1.04 -4.85
CA CYS A 85 5.52 -0.86 -3.55
C CYS A 85 4.79 -1.65 -2.45
N TRP A 86 5.55 -2.11 -1.47
CA TRP A 86 5.06 -2.71 -0.23
C TRP A 86 5.86 -2.19 0.99
N VAL A 87 5.48 -2.61 2.19
CA VAL A 87 6.21 -2.32 3.43
C VAL A 87 6.84 -3.58 3.99
N GLU A 88 8.10 -3.49 4.36
CA GLU A 88 8.76 -4.46 5.23
C GLU A 88 8.94 -3.86 6.63
N ALA A 89 8.38 -4.51 7.65
CA ALA A 89 8.47 -4.05 9.03
C ALA A 89 8.59 -5.22 10.00
N ASP A 90 9.68 -5.28 10.77
CA ASP A 90 9.88 -6.27 11.83
C ASP A 90 9.68 -7.74 11.37
N GLY A 91 10.14 -8.05 10.15
CA GLY A 91 9.99 -9.37 9.53
C GLY A 91 8.63 -9.61 8.87
N TRP A 92 7.74 -8.62 8.80
CA TRP A 92 6.45 -8.70 8.13
C TRP A 92 6.46 -7.98 6.78
N ALA A 93 5.89 -8.63 5.77
CA ALA A 93 5.42 -8.04 4.53
C ALA A 93 4.01 -7.50 4.75
N ILE A 94 3.83 -6.21 4.51
CA ILE A 94 2.54 -5.53 4.65
C ILE A 94 2.28 -4.73 3.39
N ASP A 95 1.16 -5.01 2.75
CA ASP A 95 0.70 -4.24 1.61
C ASP A 95 -0.60 -3.55 1.99
N PHE A 96 -0.56 -2.24 2.23
CA PHE A 96 -1.75 -1.46 2.59
C PHE A 96 -2.65 -1.14 1.38
N MET A 97 -2.19 -1.39 0.15
CA MET A 97 -2.97 -1.22 -1.07
C MET A 97 -3.81 -2.46 -1.40
N ALA A 98 -3.53 -3.62 -0.80
CA ALA A 98 -4.25 -4.87 -1.09
C ALA A 98 -5.80 -4.78 -1.10
N PRO A 99 -6.46 -3.99 -0.24
CA PRO A 99 -7.92 -3.83 -0.31
C PRO A 99 -8.42 -3.07 -1.54
N ALA A 100 -7.55 -2.31 -2.23
CA ALA A 100 -7.85 -1.60 -3.46
C ALA A 100 -7.52 -2.41 -4.73
N PHE A 101 -6.96 -3.62 -4.61
CA PHE A 101 -6.66 -4.46 -5.79
C PHE A 101 -7.90 -4.81 -6.62
N SER A 102 -9.09 -4.80 -6.00
CA SER A 102 -10.37 -4.97 -6.68
C SER A 102 -10.69 -3.88 -7.70
N GLU A 103 -10.10 -2.69 -7.56
CA GLU A 103 -10.43 -1.51 -8.38
C GLU A 103 -9.52 -1.37 -9.62
N GLY A 104 -8.34 -2.00 -9.62
CA GLY A 104 -7.35 -1.89 -10.70
C GLY A 104 -7.20 -3.14 -11.57
N ALA A 105 -7.84 -4.25 -11.21
CA ALA A 105 -7.74 -5.50 -11.94
C ALA A 105 -8.99 -5.72 -12.80
N ASP A 106 -9.06 -5.01 -13.94
CA ASP A 106 -10.17 -5.15 -14.88
C ASP A 106 -10.40 -6.63 -15.24
N GLY A 107 -11.59 -7.14 -14.91
CA GLY A 107 -11.99 -8.53 -15.14
C GLY A 107 -11.62 -9.53 -14.04
N LEU A 108 -10.88 -9.14 -13.00
CA LEU A 108 -10.55 -10.02 -11.86
C LEU A 108 -11.29 -9.57 -10.60
N SER A 109 -12.26 -10.36 -10.15
CA SER A 109 -12.96 -10.12 -8.87
C SER A 109 -12.07 -10.55 -7.71
N VAL A 110 -11.20 -9.64 -7.25
CA VAL A 110 -10.34 -9.84 -6.07
C VAL A 110 -11.02 -9.26 -4.83
N PRO A 111 -11.34 -10.06 -3.79
CA PRO A 111 -11.88 -9.56 -2.53
C PRO A 111 -10.97 -8.55 -1.81
N ALA A 112 -11.56 -7.49 -1.25
CA ALA A 112 -10.85 -6.58 -0.35
C ALA A 112 -10.54 -7.26 0.99
N LYS A 113 -9.29 -7.71 1.15
CA LYS A 113 -8.77 -8.35 2.37
C LYS A 113 -7.44 -7.75 2.78
N MET A 114 -7.09 -7.91 4.05
CA MET A 114 -5.79 -7.51 4.58
C MET A 114 -4.67 -8.39 4.02
N PHE A 115 -3.59 -7.77 3.53
CA PHE A 115 -2.34 -8.46 3.24
C PHE A 115 -1.26 -8.09 4.27
N GLN A 116 -1.01 -9.01 5.21
CA GLN A 116 0.05 -8.91 6.21
C GLN A 116 0.56 -10.32 6.51
N ARG A 117 1.73 -10.68 5.99
CA ARG A 117 2.33 -12.02 6.13
C ARG A 117 3.78 -11.94 6.60
N PRO A 118 4.32 -12.97 7.28
CA PRO A 118 5.75 -13.02 7.57
C PRO A 118 6.56 -13.06 6.27
N LEU A 119 7.66 -12.30 6.18
CA LEU A 119 8.58 -12.34 5.03
C LEU A 119 9.17 -13.73 4.82
N VAL A 120 9.35 -14.50 5.91
CA VAL A 120 9.81 -15.89 5.85
C VAL A 120 8.84 -16.84 5.14
N ALA A 121 7.59 -16.42 4.91
CA ALA A 121 6.58 -17.17 4.16
C ALA A 121 6.52 -16.75 2.67
N MET A 122 7.44 -15.91 2.20
CA MET A 122 7.54 -15.53 0.80
C MET A 122 7.87 -16.76 -0.06
N ALA A 123 7.19 -16.89 -1.19
CA ALA A 123 7.45 -17.93 -2.18
C ALA A 123 8.84 -17.77 -2.81
N ALA A 124 9.35 -18.83 -3.44
CA ALA A 124 10.67 -18.82 -4.07
C ALA A 124 10.69 -18.04 -5.41
N SER A 125 9.58 -18.05 -6.16
CA SER A 125 9.43 -17.33 -7.41
C SER A 125 7.95 -17.02 -7.71
N ILE A 126 7.70 -16.27 -8.78
CA ILE A 126 6.34 -16.03 -9.31
C ILE A 126 5.63 -17.31 -9.76
N ASN A 127 6.36 -18.41 -9.98
CA ASN A 127 5.80 -19.70 -10.39
C ASN A 127 5.41 -20.58 -9.19
N ASP A 128 5.80 -20.19 -7.97
CA ASP A 128 5.57 -20.96 -6.74
C ASP A 128 4.39 -20.41 -5.92
N LEU A 129 3.43 -19.76 -6.59
CA LEU A 129 2.26 -19.13 -5.97
C LEU A 129 1.06 -20.09 -5.95
N GLY A 130 1.21 -21.24 -5.30
CA GLY A 130 0.25 -22.34 -5.35
C GLY A 130 -0.95 -22.23 -4.39
N GLN A 131 -0.81 -21.44 -3.32
CA GLN A 131 -1.84 -21.29 -2.28
C GLN A 131 -2.32 -19.84 -2.18
N SER A 132 -3.60 -19.67 -1.81
CA SER A 132 -4.12 -18.33 -1.50
C SER A 132 -3.30 -17.69 -0.39
N GLY A 133 -2.92 -16.43 -0.61
CA GLY A 133 -2.05 -15.65 0.28
C GLY A 133 -0.57 -15.77 -0.06
N ASP A 134 -0.16 -16.70 -0.94
CA ASP A 134 1.22 -16.76 -1.42
C ASP A 134 1.62 -15.46 -2.11
N PHE A 135 2.88 -15.09 -1.93
CA PHE A 135 3.41 -13.86 -2.48
C PHE A 135 4.89 -14.00 -2.81
N PHE A 136 5.33 -13.23 -3.79
CA PHE A 136 6.72 -13.11 -4.17
C PHE A 136 7.08 -11.64 -4.38
N TYR A 137 8.24 -11.24 -3.86
CA TYR A 137 8.79 -9.91 -4.06
C TYR A 137 10.22 -9.98 -4.59
N ARG A 138 10.51 -9.15 -5.58
CA ARG A 138 11.88 -8.81 -5.99
C ARG A 138 12.07 -7.31 -5.82
N SER A 139 12.80 -6.93 -4.77
CA SER A 139 13.13 -5.53 -4.50
C SER A 139 14.11 -4.99 -5.54
N GLU A 140 13.84 -3.79 -6.04
CA GLU A 140 14.64 -3.13 -7.08
C GLU A 140 15.00 -1.73 -6.56
N PRO A 141 16.06 -1.62 -5.74
CA PRO A 141 16.36 -0.40 -4.99
C PRO A 141 16.69 0.78 -5.91
N GLU A 142 17.36 0.55 -7.04
CA GLU A 142 17.68 1.60 -8.01
C GLU A 142 16.41 2.14 -8.68
N ALA A 143 15.49 1.26 -9.06
CA ALA A 143 14.20 1.65 -9.65
C ALA A 143 13.34 2.40 -8.62
N THR A 144 13.31 1.91 -7.38
CA THR A 144 12.64 2.54 -6.25
C THR A 144 13.19 3.95 -6.02
N ALA A 145 14.51 4.10 -5.89
CA ALA A 145 15.16 5.39 -5.66
C ALA A 145 14.84 6.40 -6.77
N LYS A 146 14.86 5.99 -8.04
CA LYS A 146 14.50 6.86 -9.17
C LYS A 146 13.05 7.35 -9.08
N ARG A 147 12.10 6.49 -8.70
CA ARG A 147 10.68 6.88 -8.58
C ARG A 147 10.42 7.83 -7.42
N PHE A 148 11.16 7.69 -6.32
CA PHE A 148 11.07 8.60 -5.17
C PHE A 148 11.95 9.85 -5.29
N ALA A 149 12.74 9.99 -6.36
CA ALA A 149 13.76 11.04 -6.48
C ALA A 149 13.19 12.46 -6.34
N ASP A 150 12.00 12.73 -6.87
CA ASP A 150 11.39 14.06 -6.81
C ASP A 150 10.41 14.25 -5.65
N TRP A 151 10.14 13.22 -4.84
CA TRP A 151 9.16 13.30 -3.76
C TRP A 151 9.54 14.34 -2.71
N HIS A 152 10.84 14.48 -2.42
CA HIS A 152 11.32 15.46 -1.44
C HIS A 152 11.09 16.92 -1.89
N LYS A 153 10.85 17.17 -3.19
CA LYS A 153 10.56 18.50 -3.74
C LYS A 153 9.07 18.87 -3.58
N GLN A 154 8.23 17.90 -3.23
CA GLN A 154 6.79 18.06 -3.14
C GLN A 154 6.35 18.14 -1.67
N ALA A 155 6.43 19.34 -1.07
CA ALA A 155 6.08 19.56 0.35
C ALA A 155 4.74 18.95 0.77
N MET A 156 3.74 19.00 -0.12
CA MET A 156 2.42 18.40 0.09
C MET A 156 2.45 16.91 0.47
N ILE A 157 3.40 16.13 -0.07
CA ILE A 157 3.51 14.69 0.27
C ILE A 157 3.83 14.54 1.76
N GLY A 158 4.73 15.37 2.30
CA GLY A 158 5.08 15.39 3.73
C GLY A 158 3.92 15.87 4.61
N ASP A 159 3.19 16.90 4.18
CA ASP A 159 2.01 17.40 4.88
C ASP A 159 0.93 16.32 4.95
N MET A 160 0.68 15.62 3.85
CA MET A 160 -0.25 14.51 3.81
C MET A 160 0.16 13.33 4.67
N ALA A 161 1.45 12.96 4.67
CA ALA A 161 1.95 11.91 5.56
C ALA A 161 1.72 12.29 7.03
N SER A 162 1.90 13.56 7.37
CA SER A 162 1.62 14.11 8.71
C SER A 162 0.14 14.08 9.04
N VAL A 163 -0.73 14.47 8.11
CA VAL A 163 -2.19 14.35 8.25
C VAL A 163 -2.59 12.89 8.44
N ALA A 164 -2.06 11.96 7.66
CA ALA A 164 -2.35 10.53 7.77
C ALA A 164 -1.96 9.98 9.15
N ALA A 165 -0.75 10.31 9.62
CA ALA A 165 -0.27 9.90 10.95
C ALA A 165 -1.09 10.52 12.09
N ASN A 166 -1.57 11.75 11.95
CA ASN A 166 -2.39 12.41 12.97
C ASN A 166 -3.84 11.91 12.99
N TRP A 167 -4.39 11.58 11.81
CA TRP A 167 -5.74 11.05 11.67
C TRP A 167 -5.84 9.63 12.21
N PHE A 168 -4.84 8.79 11.94
CA PHE A 168 -4.81 7.42 12.43
C PHE A 168 -4.80 7.36 13.96
N ARG A 169 -5.69 6.52 14.50
CA ARG A 169 -5.70 6.13 15.90
C ARG A 169 -5.88 4.62 16.00
N LYS A 170 -5.08 3.95 16.84
CA LYS A 170 -5.27 2.53 17.17
C LYS A 170 -6.65 2.29 17.79
N SER A 171 -7.29 1.20 17.41
CA SER A 171 -8.55 0.74 17.99
C SER A 171 -8.38 0.43 19.49
N PRO A 172 -9.34 0.78 20.36
CA PRO A 172 -10.70 1.27 20.07
C PRO A 172 -10.86 2.79 20.05
N LYS A 173 -9.77 3.57 20.02
CA LYS A 173 -9.87 5.04 20.04
C LYS A 173 -10.69 5.54 18.86
N GLN A 174 -11.51 6.57 19.11
CA GLN A 174 -12.32 7.21 18.08
C GLN A 174 -11.44 7.94 17.05
N MET A 175 -11.87 7.90 15.79
CA MET A 175 -11.26 8.64 14.68
C MET A 175 -12.29 9.61 14.13
N ALA A 176 -11.84 10.79 13.69
CA ALA A 176 -12.71 11.73 13.01
C ALA A 176 -13.27 11.09 11.72
N ALA A 177 -14.57 11.24 11.45
CA ALA A 177 -15.19 10.71 10.24
C ALA A 177 -14.73 11.44 8.97
N SER A 178 -14.24 12.67 9.12
CA SER A 178 -13.68 13.51 8.07
C SER A 178 -12.61 14.44 8.66
N LEU A 179 -11.71 14.94 7.81
CA LEU A 179 -10.78 16.02 8.16
C LEU A 179 -10.92 17.18 7.18
N SER A 180 -10.71 18.39 7.69
CA SER A 180 -10.44 19.56 6.84
C SER A 180 -8.96 19.58 6.50
N VAL A 181 -8.63 19.40 5.23
CA VAL A 181 -7.26 19.48 4.70
C VAL A 181 -7.14 20.76 3.90
N THR A 182 -6.17 21.59 4.21
CA THR A 182 -5.88 22.81 3.43
C THR A 182 -5.00 22.45 2.25
N ASP A 183 -5.38 22.84 1.04
CA ASP A 183 -4.54 22.67 -0.15
C ASP A 183 -3.46 23.77 -0.25
N ARG A 184 -2.66 23.73 -1.33
CA ARG A 184 -1.58 24.69 -1.56
C ARG A 184 -2.07 26.12 -1.81
N ASP A 185 -3.34 26.28 -2.20
CA ASP A 185 -3.96 27.57 -2.46
C ASP A 185 -4.59 28.15 -1.17
N GLY A 186 -4.40 27.50 -0.03
CA GLY A 186 -4.94 27.90 1.26
C GLY A 186 -6.43 27.56 1.43
N LYS A 187 -7.01 26.79 0.50
CA LYS A 187 -8.43 26.44 0.54
C LYS A 187 -8.62 25.14 1.32
N ALA A 188 -9.50 25.21 2.32
CA ALA A 188 -9.91 24.05 3.09
C ALA A 188 -10.85 23.16 2.27
N ARG A 189 -10.50 21.88 2.15
CA ARG A 189 -11.38 20.82 1.61
C ARG A 189 -11.69 19.79 2.68
N THR A 190 -12.95 19.36 2.75
CA THR A 190 -13.36 18.28 3.64
C THR A 190 -13.09 16.94 2.97
N VAL A 191 -12.27 16.10 3.59
CA VAL A 191 -11.95 14.75 3.14
C VAL A 191 -12.65 13.77 4.09
N PRO A 192 -13.66 13.00 3.64
CA PRO A 192 -14.30 11.96 4.44
C PRO A 192 -13.49 10.66 4.46
N LEU A 193 -13.65 9.84 5.50
CA LEU A 193 -13.09 8.49 5.52
C LEU A 193 -13.79 7.59 4.49
N SER A 194 -13.07 7.16 3.47
CA SER A 194 -13.52 6.23 2.41
C SER A 194 -12.78 4.88 2.49
N GLY A 195 -13.02 4.01 1.50
CA GLY A 195 -12.37 2.70 1.36
C GLY A 195 -13.29 1.53 1.68
N GLN A 196 -13.05 0.41 1.01
CA GLN A 196 -13.87 -0.79 1.14
C GLN A 196 -13.78 -1.39 2.55
N MET A 197 -14.86 -2.04 2.99
CA MET A 197 -14.83 -2.84 4.21
C MET A 197 -14.03 -4.12 3.96
N LEU A 198 -13.11 -4.46 4.87
CA LEU A 198 -12.37 -5.71 4.74
C LEU A 198 -13.27 -6.89 5.04
N THR A 199 -13.20 -7.90 4.17
CA THR A 199 -13.93 -9.17 4.32
C THR A 199 -13.08 -10.27 4.95
N GLY A 200 -11.83 -9.97 5.32
CA GLY A 200 -10.91 -10.92 5.96
C GLY A 200 -9.45 -10.56 5.76
N ALA A 201 -8.59 -11.57 5.82
CA ALA A 201 -7.17 -11.50 5.54
C ALA A 201 -6.80 -12.55 4.47
N TRP A 202 -5.77 -12.25 3.68
CA TRP A 202 -5.16 -13.16 2.71
C TRP A 202 -4.21 -14.14 3.39
#